data_AF-A0A257P5A8-F1
#
_entry.id   AF-A0A257P5A8-F1
#
_cell.length_a   1.000
_cell.length_b   1.000
_cell.length_c   1.000
_cell.angle_alpha   90.00
_cell.angle_beta   90.00
_cell.angle_gamma   90.00
#
_symmetry.space_group_name_H-M   'P 1'
#
loop_
_entity.id
_entity.type
_entity.pdbx_description
1 polymer ?
#
loop_
_entity_poly.entity_id
_entity_poly.type
_entity_poly.pdbx_seq_one_letter_code
_entity_poly.pdbx_strand_id
1 'polypeptide(L)'
;MSASGAVANKSLDQNTSEQNPAKKIGSSFADILFRKGTGFIAFIVAIALIAIMISLIIEGWQAIHTFGWKFLVTSTWDPVTNEYGALVFIVGTRVSSAIAMVIAVPVSFGIALFISELSPNWMRGPISATIELL
;
A
#
# COMPACT_ATOMS: atom_id res chain seq x y z
N MET A 1 -4.20 -75.31 12.79
CA MET A 1 -3.00 -74.56 12.37
C MET A 1 -3.19 -74.22 10.90
N SER A 2 -3.16 -73.01 10.38
CA SER A 2 -2.96 -71.65 10.91
C SER A 2 -3.62 -70.71 9.90
N ALA A 3 -4.21 -69.62 10.40
CA ALA A 3 -4.68 -68.49 9.60
C ALA A 3 -3.51 -67.63 9.09
N SER A 4 -3.86 -66.65 8.25
CA SER A 4 -3.29 -65.29 8.21
C SER A 4 -2.20 -64.97 7.20
N GLY A 5 -2.43 -63.87 6.48
CA GLY A 5 -1.50 -63.17 5.59
C GLY A 5 -2.12 -62.97 4.20
N ALA A 6 -3.20 -62.23 4.00
CA ALA A 6 -3.29 -60.79 4.20
C ALA A 6 -2.02 -60.06 3.72
N VAL A 7 -2.15 -59.37 2.58
CA VAL A 7 -1.42 -58.13 2.26
C VAL A 7 0.10 -58.28 2.09
N ALA A 8 0.55 -58.53 0.87
CA ALA A 8 1.86 -58.10 0.41
C ALA A 8 1.71 -57.61 -1.05
N ASN A 9 1.19 -56.39 -1.23
CA ASN A 9 2.02 -55.22 -1.54
C ASN A 9 2.37 -55.20 -3.05
N LYS A 10 1.55 -54.65 -3.96
CA LYS A 10 1.19 -53.22 -4.13
C LYS A 10 2.32 -52.21 -3.85
N SER A 11 3.55 -52.54 -4.23
CA SER A 11 4.67 -51.58 -4.27
C SER A 11 5.51 -51.73 -5.54
N LEU A 12 4.88 -52.06 -6.67
CA LEU A 12 5.44 -51.73 -7.99
C LEU A 12 5.07 -50.30 -8.38
N ASP A 13 5.05 -49.38 -7.41
CA ASP A 13 5.32 -47.96 -7.61
C ASP A 13 6.83 -47.77 -7.91
N GLN A 14 7.36 -48.58 -8.82
CA GLN A 14 8.60 -48.32 -9.54
C GLN A 14 8.36 -47.24 -10.60
N ASN A 15 7.71 -46.14 -10.21
CA ASN A 15 7.86 -44.90 -10.96
C ASN A 15 9.09 -44.19 -10.39
N THR A 16 10.23 -44.76 -10.79
CA THR A 16 11.55 -44.17 -10.81
C THR A 16 11.47 -42.81 -11.50
N SER A 17 11.12 -41.80 -10.73
CA SER A 17 11.41 -40.38 -11.00
C SER A 17 11.45 -39.61 -9.69
N GLU A 18 11.87 -40.27 -8.61
CA GLU A 18 12.43 -39.54 -7.49
C GLU A 18 13.72 -38.86 -7.96
N GLN A 19 13.66 -37.53 -7.89
CA GLN A 19 14.79 -36.64 -7.74
C GLN A 19 15.55 -36.37 -9.04
N ASN A 20 14.95 -35.54 -9.89
CA ASN A 20 15.72 -34.44 -10.47
C ASN A 20 15.88 -33.38 -9.36
N PRO A 21 17.03 -33.26 -8.67
CA PRO A 21 17.31 -32.03 -7.97
C PRO A 21 17.53 -31.02 -9.08
N ALA A 22 16.46 -30.32 -9.47
CA ALA A 22 16.54 -29.12 -10.29
C ALA A 22 17.30 -28.09 -9.47
N LYS A 23 18.62 -28.26 -9.50
CA LYS A 23 19.71 -27.33 -9.34
C LYS A 23 19.19 -25.92 -9.02
N LYS A 24 18.92 -25.64 -7.74
CA LYS A 24 18.79 -24.28 -7.17
C LYS A 24 20.15 -23.60 -7.29
N ILE A 25 20.59 -23.29 -8.50
CA ILE A 25 21.84 -22.58 -8.75
C ILE A 25 21.47 -21.22 -9.33
N GLY A 26 21.46 -20.22 -8.44
CA GLY A 26 21.42 -18.82 -8.81
C GLY A 26 20.63 -17.87 -7.89
N SER A 27 19.85 -18.34 -6.91
CA SER A 27 18.93 -17.42 -6.20
C SER A 27 19.53 -16.71 -4.98
N SER A 28 20.51 -17.28 -4.27
CA SER A 28 20.96 -16.72 -2.99
C SER A 28 21.49 -15.28 -3.10
N PHE A 29 22.25 -14.96 -4.15
CA PHE A 29 22.74 -13.59 -4.36
C PHE A 29 21.62 -12.62 -4.73
N ALA A 30 20.70 -13.02 -5.62
CA ALA A 30 19.55 -12.22 -6.01
C ALA A 30 18.61 -11.98 -4.83
N ASP A 31 18.36 -13.00 -4.00
CA ASP A 31 17.53 -12.94 -2.80
C ASP A 31 18.15 -11.99 -1.75
N ILE A 32 19.49 -12.05 -1.57
CA ILE A 32 20.22 -11.16 -0.66
C ILE A 32 20.20 -9.72 -1.19
N LEU A 33 20.42 -9.51 -2.49
CA LEU A 33 20.43 -8.19 -3.10
C LEU A 33 19.04 -7.55 -3.07
N PHE A 34 17.99 -8.33 -3.37
CA PHE A 34 16.60 -7.89 -3.30
C PHE A 34 16.20 -7.53 -1.86
N ARG A 35 16.54 -8.36 -0.88
CA ARG A 35 16.23 -8.11 0.53
C ARG A 35 16.97 -6.88 1.06
N LYS A 36 18.27 -6.75 0.76
CA LYS A 36 19.06 -5.58 1.16
C LYS A 36 18.61 -4.31 0.42
N GLY A 37 18.30 -4.41 -0.87
CA GLY A 37 17.82 -3.30 -1.69
C GLY A 37 16.47 -2.78 -1.20
N THR A 38 15.50 -3.67 -0.99
CA THR A 38 14.18 -3.29 -0.45
C THR A 38 14.31 -2.71 0.97
N GLY A 39 15.14 -3.31 1.82
CA GLY A 39 15.42 -2.78 3.16
C GLY A 39 16.08 -1.40 3.12
N PHE A 40 17.00 -1.16 2.18
CA PHE A 40 17.64 0.13 1.97
C PHE A 40 16.66 1.20 1.47
N ILE A 41 15.80 0.87 0.50
CA ILE A 41 14.75 1.77 0.02
C ILE A 41 13.78 2.10 1.17
N ALA A 42 13.31 1.09 1.92
CA ALA A 42 12.44 1.31 3.07
C ALA A 42 13.10 2.22 4.12
N PHE A 43 14.40 2.05 4.36
CA PHE A 43 15.17 2.89 5.26
C PHE A 43 15.30 4.34 4.75
N ILE A 44 15.56 4.53 3.45
CA ILE A 44 15.57 5.87 2.83
C ILE A 44 14.21 6.54 2.96
N VAL A 45 13.12 5.83 2.66
CA VAL A 45 11.75 6.36 2.79
C VAL A 45 11.48 6.75 4.24
N ALA A 46 11.87 5.93 5.21
CA ALA A 46 11.74 6.26 6.62
C ALA A 46 12.51 7.54 7.00
N ILE A 47 13.77 7.67 6.54
CA ILE A 47 14.56 8.90 6.73
C ILE A 47 13.88 10.10 6.07
N ALA A 48 13.37 9.94 4.84
CA ALA A 48 12.71 11.01 4.12
C ALA A 48 11.47 11.50 4.86
N LEU A 49 10.65 10.59 5.40
CA LEU A 49 9.49 10.94 6.23
C LEU A 49 9.92 11.72 7.50
N ILE A 50 10.99 11.28 8.17
CA ILE A 50 11.54 11.99 9.34
C ILE A 50 12.06 13.38 8.92
N ALA A 51 12.75 13.49 7.80
CA ALA A 51 13.27 14.76 7.29
C ALA A 51 12.15 15.74 6.96
N ILE A 52 11.08 15.28 6.29
CA ILE A 52 9.88 16.07 6.00
C ILE A 52 9.21 16.49 7.30
N MET A 53 9.07 15.58 8.28
CA MET A 53 8.51 15.91 9.59
C MET A 53 9.30 17.04 10.28
N ILE A 54 10.63 16.95 10.29
CA ILE A 54 11.50 17.96 10.88
C ILE A 54 11.38 19.29 10.13
N SER A 55 11.38 19.27 8.80
CA SER A 55 11.19 20.48 7.97
C SER A 55 9.86 21.16 8.28
N LEU A 56 8.76 20.41 8.34
CA LEU A 56 7.44 20.95 8.69
C LEU A 56 7.40 21.58 10.08
N ILE A 57 8.10 20.99 11.06
CA ILE A 57 8.17 21.54 12.42
C ILE A 57 8.95 22.86 12.42
N ILE A 58 10.11 22.91 11.76
CA ILE A 58 10.97 24.11 11.72
C ILE A 58 10.25 25.24 10.98
N GLU A 59 9.70 24.97 9.80
CA GLU A 59 8.99 25.95 8.98
C GLU A 59 7.68 26.39 9.63
N GLY A 60 6.93 25.44 10.21
CA GLY A 60 5.70 25.74 10.95
C GLY A 60 5.95 26.59 12.18
N TRP A 61 7.03 26.32 12.92
CA TRP A 61 7.42 27.13 14.07
C TRP A 61 7.79 28.55 13.65
N GLN A 62 8.57 28.71 12.58
CA GLN A 62 8.92 30.00 12.02
C GLN A 62 7.67 30.80 11.60
N ALA A 63 6.70 30.14 10.95
CA ALA A 63 5.44 30.78 10.55
C ALA A 63 4.65 31.31 11.76
N ILE A 64 4.54 30.53 12.84
CA ILE A 64 3.87 30.98 14.07
C ILE A 64 4.63 32.15 14.71
N HIS A 65 5.96 32.15 14.65
CA HIS A 65 6.77 33.25 15.19
C HIS A 65 6.61 34.55 14.38
N THR A 66 6.47 34.46 13.06
CA THR A 66 6.30 35.62 12.16
C THR A 66 4.88 36.19 12.19
N PHE A 67 3.85 35.34 12.17
CA PHE A 67 2.45 35.75 12.08
C PHE A 67 1.69 35.72 13.41
N GLY A 68 2.33 35.20 14.47
CA GLY A 68 1.76 35.04 15.80
C GLY A 68 0.68 33.95 15.89
N TRP A 69 0.09 33.81 17.07
CA TRP A 69 -0.99 32.84 17.32
C TRP A 69 -2.24 33.06 16.46
N LYS A 70 -2.45 34.29 15.98
CA LYS A 70 -3.56 34.65 15.09
C LYS A 70 -3.49 33.92 13.74
N PHE A 71 -2.30 33.47 13.31
CA PHE A 71 -2.09 32.64 12.13
C PHE A 71 -2.98 31.39 12.09
N LEU A 72 -3.15 30.71 13.24
CA LEU A 72 -3.89 29.44 13.32
C LEU A 72 -5.41 29.60 13.13
N VAL A 73 -5.94 30.77 13.48
CA VAL A 73 -7.39 31.05 13.45
C VAL A 73 -7.80 31.98 12.30
N THR A 74 -6.83 32.58 11.61
CA THR A 74 -7.10 33.45 10.47
C THR A 74 -7.34 32.64 9.21
N SER A 75 -8.43 32.96 8.51
CA SER A 75 -8.77 32.38 7.20
C SER A 75 -8.31 33.23 6.02
N THR A 76 -7.74 34.41 6.27
CA THR A 76 -7.22 35.31 5.23
C THR A 76 -5.94 34.74 4.63
N TRP A 77 -5.87 34.74 3.31
CA TRP A 77 -4.66 34.46 2.55
C TRP A 77 -4.50 35.57 1.51
N ASP A 78 -3.72 36.59 1.85
CA ASP A 78 -3.44 37.73 0.99
C ASP A 78 -1.91 37.87 0.78
N PRO A 79 -1.40 37.40 -0.37
CA PRO A 79 0.01 37.50 -0.70
C PRO A 79 0.47 38.94 -0.99
N VAL A 80 -0.45 39.88 -1.23
CA VAL A 80 -0.12 41.29 -1.50
C VAL A 80 0.22 42.03 -0.20
N THR A 81 -0.55 41.79 0.86
CA THR A 81 -0.36 42.41 2.17
C THR A 81 0.53 41.59 3.12
N ASN A 82 1.04 40.44 2.66
CA ASN A 82 1.77 39.45 3.47
C ASN A 82 0.96 38.94 4.67
N GLU A 83 -0.35 38.83 4.54
CA GLU A 83 -1.22 38.23 5.54
C GLU A 83 -1.53 36.78 5.19
N TYR A 84 -1.02 35.86 5.98
CA TYR A 84 -1.22 34.43 5.78
C TYR A 84 -1.91 33.81 6.99
N GLY A 85 -2.82 32.90 6.73
CA GLY A 85 -3.58 32.18 7.75
C GLY A 85 -3.61 30.68 7.45
N ALA A 86 -3.48 29.86 8.49
CA ALA A 86 -3.51 28.40 8.36
C ALA A 86 -4.93 27.83 8.28
N LEU A 87 -5.94 28.56 8.80
CA LEU A 87 -7.28 28.02 8.94
C LEU A 87 -7.90 27.64 7.59
N VAL A 88 -7.61 28.41 6.54
CA VAL A 88 -8.10 28.14 5.18
C VAL A 88 -7.63 26.78 4.66
N PHE A 89 -6.39 26.36 4.93
CA PHE A 89 -5.88 25.05 4.52
C PHE A 89 -6.43 23.90 5.37
N ILE A 90 -6.62 24.14 6.67
CA ILE A 90 -7.21 23.14 7.58
C ILE A 90 -8.65 22.85 7.15
N VAL A 91 -9.45 23.90 6.95
CA VAL A 91 -10.84 23.76 6.49
C VAL A 91 -10.87 23.21 5.07
N GLY A 92 -9.98 23.67 4.18
CA GLY A 92 -9.85 23.17 2.81
C GLY A 92 -9.61 21.66 2.76
N THR A 93 -8.70 21.13 3.58
CA THR A 93 -8.43 19.68 3.67
C THR A 93 -9.63 18.89 4.19
N ARG A 94 -10.35 19.42 5.19
CA ARG A 94 -11.56 18.76 5.70
C ARG A 94 -12.67 18.73 4.65
N VAL A 95 -12.88 19.84 3.96
CA VAL A 95 -13.91 19.93 2.91
C VAL A 95 -13.54 19.06 1.73
N SER A 96 -12.28 19.08 1.28
CA SER A 96 -11.83 18.26 0.14
C SER A 96 -11.91 16.77 0.44
N SER A 97 -11.48 16.33 1.63
CA SER A 97 -11.60 14.93 2.04
C SER A 97 -13.06 14.50 2.23
N ALA A 98 -13.92 15.37 2.75
CA ALA A 98 -15.36 15.09 2.85
C ALA A 98 -16.00 14.93 1.46
N ILE A 99 -15.72 15.85 0.53
CA ILE A 99 -16.20 15.75 -0.87
C ILE A 99 -15.67 14.47 -1.52
N ALA A 100 -14.38 14.18 -1.35
CA ALA A 100 -13.77 12.95 -1.87
C ALA A 100 -14.50 11.72 -1.32
N MET A 101 -14.82 11.66 -0.03
CA MET A 101 -15.54 10.55 0.58
C MET A 101 -16.97 10.42 0.05
N VAL A 102 -17.69 11.53 -0.09
CA VAL A 102 -19.06 11.57 -0.63
C VAL A 102 -19.12 11.00 -2.06
N ILE A 103 -18.07 11.21 -2.87
CA ILE A 103 -18.00 10.69 -4.23
C ILE A 103 -17.43 9.26 -4.25
N ALA A 104 -16.39 8.98 -3.47
CA ALA A 104 -15.71 7.68 -3.46
C ALA A 104 -16.60 6.55 -2.96
N VAL A 105 -17.45 6.80 -1.95
CA VAL A 105 -18.37 5.79 -1.39
C VAL A 105 -19.36 5.24 -2.43
N PRO A 106 -20.18 6.06 -3.12
CA PRO A 106 -21.11 5.55 -4.12
C PRO A 106 -20.39 4.93 -5.33
N VAL A 107 -19.24 5.47 -5.73
CA VAL A 107 -18.44 4.89 -6.83
C VAL A 107 -17.91 3.51 -6.44
N SER A 108 -17.35 3.35 -5.24
CA SER A 108 -16.87 2.07 -4.72
C SER A 108 -18.00 1.04 -4.66
N PHE A 109 -19.18 1.43 -4.19
CA PHE A 109 -20.36 0.57 -4.20
C PHE A 109 -20.78 0.15 -5.62
N GLY A 110 -20.75 1.08 -6.57
CA GLY A 110 -21.04 0.78 -7.98
C GLY A 110 -20.06 -0.23 -8.59
N ILE A 111 -18.76 -0.10 -8.31
CA ILE A 111 -17.73 -1.04 -8.76
C ILE A 111 -17.96 -2.42 -8.14
N ALA A 112 -18.26 -2.49 -6.84
CA ALA A 112 -18.55 -3.74 -6.14
C ALA A 112 -19.76 -4.46 -6.76
N LEU A 113 -20.89 -3.76 -6.95
CA LEU A 113 -22.08 -4.35 -7.56
C LEU A 113 -21.84 -4.81 -9.00
N PHE A 114 -21.09 -4.04 -9.79
CA PHE A 114 -20.75 -4.42 -11.15
C PHE A 114 -19.97 -5.74 -11.18
N ILE A 115 -18.97 -5.91 -10.30
CA ILE A 115 -18.17 -7.13 -10.23
C ILE A 115 -19.02 -8.33 -9.74
N SER A 116 -19.88 -8.13 -8.75
CA SER A 116 -20.72 -9.18 -8.17
C SER A 116 -21.83 -9.67 -9.11
N GLU A 117 -22.55 -8.76 -9.75
CA GLU A 117 -23.82 -9.09 -10.42
C GLU A 117 -23.75 -8.98 -11.96
N LEU A 118 -22.98 -8.03 -12.50
CA LEU A 118 -23.00 -7.73 -13.94
C LEU A 118 -21.75 -8.16 -14.71
N SER A 119 -20.65 -8.46 -14.01
CA SER A 119 -19.35 -8.63 -14.64
C SER A 119 -19.20 -9.97 -15.36
N PRO A 120 -18.88 -9.98 -16.67
CA PRO A 120 -18.50 -11.17 -17.41
C PRO A 120 -17.20 -11.79 -16.88
N ASN A 121 -17.10 -13.13 -16.91
CA ASN A 121 -15.99 -13.89 -16.30
C ASN A 121 -14.58 -13.47 -16.76
N TRP A 122 -14.44 -12.89 -17.95
CA TRP A 122 -13.15 -12.44 -18.52
C TRP A 122 -12.70 -11.06 -18.02
N MET A 123 -13.60 -10.21 -17.52
CA MET A 123 -13.27 -8.86 -17.03
C MET A 123 -13.00 -8.80 -15.53
N ARG A 124 -13.44 -9.81 -14.76
CA ARG A 124 -13.25 -9.86 -13.30
C ARG A 124 -11.77 -9.82 -12.89
N GLY A 125 -10.91 -10.58 -13.57
CA GLY A 125 -9.49 -10.67 -13.24
C GLY A 125 -8.73 -9.34 -13.39
N PRO A 126 -8.75 -8.70 -14.58
CA PRO A 126 -8.03 -7.44 -14.80
C PRO A 126 -8.54 -6.29 -13.93
N ILE A 127 -9.87 -6.19 -13.73
CA ILE A 127 -10.47 -5.13 -12.92
C ILE A 127 -10.11 -5.32 -11.44
N SER A 128 -10.19 -6.54 -10.91
CA SER A 128 -9.78 -6.83 -9.53
C SER A 128 -8.30 -6.50 -9.31
N ALA A 129 -7.42 -6.92 -10.23
CA ALA A 129 -5.99 -6.62 -10.14
C ALA A 129 -5.72 -5.10 -10.16
N THR A 130 -6.46 -4.33 -10.96
CA THR A 130 -6.31 -2.87 -11.01
C THR A 130 -6.75 -2.20 -9.71
N ILE A 131 -7.83 -2.70 -9.10
CA ILE A 131 -8.31 -2.19 -7.81
C ILE A 131 -7.36 -2.57 -6.67
N GLU A 132 -6.78 -3.77 -6.71
CA GLU A 132 -5.78 -4.21 -5.72
C GLU A 132 -4.45 -3.46 -5.83
N LEU A 133 -4.13 -2.92 -7.01
CA LEU A 133 -2.95 -2.08 -7.24
C LEU A 133 -3.18 -0.60 -6.89
N LEU A 134 -4.43 -0.21 -6.62
CA LEU A 134 -4.82 1.13 -6.17
C LEU A 134 -4.67 1.27 -4.65
#